data_AF-A0A934YN49-F1
#
_entry.id   AF-A0A934YN49-F1
#
_cell.length_a   1.000
_cell.length_b   1.000
_cell.length_c   1.000
_cell.angle_alpha   90.00
_cell.angle_beta   90.00
_cell.angle_gamma   90.00
#
_symmetry.space_group_name_H-M   'P 1'
#
loop_
_entity.id
_entity.type
_entity.pdbx_description
1 polymer ?
#
loop_
_entity_poly.entity_id
_entity_poly.type
_entity_poly.pdbx_seq_one_letter_code
_entity_poly.pdbx_strand_id
1 'polypeptide(L)'
;MRGKRTIWGGRASVRAVLYMTATVAAQHNPTIKAFYARLLAVGKPKKVALTACMHKVLIMVNAILRTGRGWQPGLALAHAP
;
A
#
# COMPACT_ATOMS: atom_id res chain seq x y z
N MET A 1 13.43 22.69 -10.01
CA MET A 1 13.59 22.13 -8.65
C MET A 1 13.08 20.70 -8.61
N ARG A 2 13.96 19.69 -8.61
CA ARG A 2 13.57 18.29 -8.36
C ARG A 2 13.29 18.09 -6.86
N GLY A 3 12.13 18.59 -6.42
CA GLY A 3 11.67 18.50 -5.03
C GLY A 3 11.01 17.16 -4.72
N LYS A 4 11.07 16.76 -3.44
CA LYS A 4 10.38 15.58 -2.92
C LYS A 4 8.86 15.76 -3.11
N ARG A 5 8.20 14.89 -3.88
CA ARG A 5 6.75 14.94 -4.09
C ARG A 5 6.04 14.73 -2.75
N THR A 6 5.35 15.76 -2.29
CA THR A 6 4.47 15.71 -1.12
C THR A 6 3.02 15.59 -1.56
N ILE A 7 2.21 14.96 -0.71
CA ILE A 7 0.76 14.92 -0.88
C ILE A 7 0.13 15.82 0.18
N TRP A 8 -0.66 16.80 -0.25
CA TRP A 8 -1.36 17.75 0.62
C TRP A 8 -2.84 17.85 0.18
N GLY A 9 -3.77 17.98 1.14
CA GLY A 9 -5.22 17.97 0.87
C GLY A 9 -5.86 16.58 0.75
N GLY A 10 -7.17 16.51 0.41
CA GLY A 10 -7.94 15.26 0.20
C GLY A 10 -8.57 14.64 1.46
N ARG A 11 -8.83 13.31 1.43
CA ARG A 11 -9.47 12.56 2.54
C ARG A 11 -8.44 12.21 3.65
N ALA A 12 -8.17 13.16 4.54
CA ALA A 12 -7.18 12.99 5.62
C ALA A 12 -7.51 11.83 6.58
N SER A 13 -8.78 11.68 6.96
CA SER A 13 -9.25 10.58 7.82
C SER A 13 -8.95 9.20 7.22
N VAL A 14 -9.25 9.03 5.94
CA VAL A 14 -8.99 7.78 5.21
C VAL A 14 -7.49 7.49 5.13
N ARG A 15 -6.66 8.51 4.94
CA ARG A 15 -5.20 8.34 4.95
C ARG A 15 -4.69 7.89 6.31
N ALA A 16 -5.21 8.45 7.40
CA ALA A 16 -4.83 8.05 8.76
C ALA A 16 -5.18 6.57 9.02
N VAL A 17 -6.41 6.17 8.67
CA VAL A 17 -6.86 4.77 8.79
C VAL A 17 -5.99 3.85 7.94
N LEU A 18 -5.81 4.16 6.65
CA LEU A 18 -4.98 3.37 5.75
C LEU A 18 -3.52 3.27 6.20
N TYR A 19 -2.99 4.30 6.87
CA TYR A 19 -1.62 4.28 7.39
C TYR A 19 -1.50 3.24 8.52
N MET A 20 -2.46 3.22 9.44
CA MET A 20 -2.53 2.22 10.50
C MET A 20 -2.75 0.81 9.92
N THR A 21 -3.68 0.67 8.96
CA THR A 21 -3.90 -0.60 8.26
C THR A 21 -2.63 -1.10 7.57
N ALA A 22 -1.92 -0.23 6.84
CA ALA A 22 -0.68 -0.60 6.14
C ALA A 22 0.44 -1.01 7.11
N THR A 23 0.51 -0.38 8.28
CA THR A 23 1.49 -0.73 9.31
C THR A 23 1.26 -2.13 9.88
N VAL A 24 0.00 -2.48 10.15
CA VAL A 24 -0.37 -3.84 10.60
C VAL A 24 -0.17 -4.86 9.48
N ALA A 25 -0.58 -4.49 8.27
CA ALA A 25 -0.53 -5.38 7.11
C ALA A 25 0.91 -5.68 6.66
N ALA A 26 1.84 -4.72 6.81
CA ALA A 26 3.26 -4.95 6.56
C ALA A 26 3.90 -5.95 7.54
N GLN A 27 3.30 -6.18 8.72
CA GLN A 27 3.79 -7.13 9.72
C GLN A 27 3.15 -8.52 9.56
N HIS A 28 1.83 -8.57 9.34
CA HIS A 28 1.06 -9.82 9.40
C HIS A 28 0.76 -10.44 8.03
N ASN A 29 0.67 -9.64 6.97
CA ASN A 29 0.35 -10.16 5.64
C ASN A 29 1.65 -10.46 4.87
N PRO A 30 1.93 -11.73 4.53
CA PRO A 30 3.18 -12.11 3.86
C PRO A 30 3.35 -11.42 2.50
N THR A 31 2.26 -11.11 1.79
CA THR A 31 2.29 -10.43 0.48
C THR A 31 2.78 -8.99 0.61
N ILE A 32 2.24 -8.27 1.60
CA ILE A 32 2.58 -6.85 1.82
C ILE A 32 3.94 -6.74 2.50
N LYS A 33 4.27 -7.67 3.41
CA LYS A 33 5.59 -7.78 4.02
C LYS A 33 6.69 -7.98 2.97
N ALA A 34 6.50 -8.89 2.02
CA ALA A 34 7.44 -9.11 0.92
C ALA A 34 7.61 -7.87 0.04
N PHE A 35 6.51 -7.16 -0.25
CA PHE A 35 6.56 -5.89 -0.98
C PHE A 35 7.31 -4.80 -0.20
N TYR A 36 7.00 -4.63 1.08
CA TYR A 36 7.66 -3.67 1.96
C TYR A 36 9.16 -3.95 2.08
N ALA A 37 9.55 -5.21 2.31
CA ALA A 37 10.94 -5.65 2.38
C ALA A 37 11.69 -5.37 1.06
N ARG A 38 11.06 -5.63 -0.10
CA ARG A 38 11.63 -5.29 -1.41
C ARG A 38 11.89 -3.79 -1.55
N LEU A 39 10.96 -2.95 -1.11
CA LEU A 39 11.14 -1.49 -1.17
C LEU A 39 12.27 -1.02 -0.24
N LEU A 40 12.42 -1.63 0.93
CA LEU A 40 13.52 -1.33 1.84
C LEU A 40 14.87 -1.80 1.27
N ALA A 41 14.92 -2.98 0.63
CA ALA A 41 16.12 -3.49 -0.01
C ALA A 41 16.61 -2.58 -1.15
N VAL A 42 15.69 -1.91 -1.85
CA VAL A 42 16.00 -0.89 -2.88
C VAL A 42 16.49 0.44 -2.25
N GLY A 43 16.56 0.55 -0.93
CA GLY A 43 17.04 1.73 -0.22
C GLY A 43 16.00 2.85 -0.09
N LYS A 44 14.70 2.56 -0.30
CA LYS A 44 13.66 3.59 -0.16
C LYS A 44 13.44 3.96 1.31
N PRO A 45 13.18 5.23 1.64
CA PRO A 45 12.85 5.63 3.00
C PRO A 45 11.61 4.87 3.52
N LYS A 46 11.63 4.45 4.79
CA LYS A 46 10.55 3.68 5.42
C LYS A 46 9.17 4.31 5.23
N LYS A 47 9.07 5.65 5.35
CA LYS A 47 7.81 6.39 5.11
C LYS A 47 7.29 6.24 3.68
N VAL A 48 8.17 6.28 2.68
CA VAL A 48 7.80 6.10 1.27
C VAL A 48 7.36 4.66 1.01
N ALA A 49 8.04 3.70 1.62
CA ALA A 49 7.66 2.29 1.53
C ALA A 49 6.28 2.03 2.16
N LEU A 50 5.97 2.64 3.30
CA LEU A 50 4.64 2.58 3.90
C LEU A 50 3.57 3.25 3.03
N THR A 51 3.85 4.42 2.44
CA THR A 51 2.91 5.07 1.50
C THR A 51 2.62 4.19 0.28
N ALA A 52 3.62 3.49 -0.26
CA ALA A 52 3.40 2.53 -1.34
C ALA A 52 2.54 1.33 -0.89
N CYS A 53 2.76 0.83 0.33
CA CYS A 53 1.93 -0.23 0.91
C CYS A 53 0.47 0.22 1.10
N MET A 54 0.24 1.45 1.57
CA MET A 54 -1.10 2.04 1.67
C MET A 54 -1.81 2.05 0.32
N HIS A 55 -1.11 2.43 -0.76
CA HIS A 55 -1.68 2.44 -2.10
C HIS A 55 -2.06 1.03 -2.56
N LYS A 56 -1.21 0.03 -2.30
CA LYS A 56 -1.58 -1.38 -2.55
C LYS A 56 -2.84 -1.75 -1.77
N VAL A 57 -2.93 -1.44 -0.47
CA VAL A 57 -4.12 -1.74 0.36
C VAL A 57 -5.37 -1.11 -0.21
N LEU A 58 -5.29 0.15 -0.64
CA LEU A 58 -6.43 0.84 -1.25
C LEU A 58 -6.90 0.14 -2.53
N ILE A 59 -5.98 -0.28 -3.40
CA ILE A 59 -6.33 -1.02 -4.62
C ILE A 59 -6.98 -2.35 -4.28
N MET A 60 -6.47 -3.07 -3.28
CA MET A 60 -7.02 -4.35 -2.83
C MET A 60 -8.47 -4.20 -2.35
N VAL A 61 -8.72 -3.22 -1.46
CA VAL A 61 -10.06 -2.94 -0.95
C VAL A 61 -10.99 -2.51 -2.09
N ASN A 62 -10.52 -1.64 -2.99
CA ASN A 62 -11.32 -1.22 -4.14
C ASN A 62 -11.67 -2.38 -5.08
N ALA A 63 -10.74 -3.31 -5.31
CA ALA A 63 -10.98 -4.50 -6.12
C ALA A 63 -11.99 -5.46 -5.48
N ILE A 64 -11.91 -5.67 -4.15
CA ILE A 64 -12.87 -6.46 -3.39
C ILE A 64 -14.27 -5.84 -3.48
N LEU A 65 -14.39 -4.53 -3.23
CA LEU A 65 -15.66 -3.82 -3.30
C LEU A 65 -16.28 -3.89 -4.70
N ARG A 66 -15.47 -3.76 -5.75
CA ARG A 66 -15.95 -3.81 -7.14
C ARG A 66 -16.39 -5.21 -7.57
N THR A 67 -15.72 -6.25 -7.11
CA THR A 67 -15.96 -7.64 -7.56
C THR A 67 -16.89 -8.43 -6.64
N GLY A 68 -17.12 -7.95 -5.41
CA GLY A 68 -17.86 -8.67 -4.37
C GLY A 68 -17.18 -9.97 -3.92
N ARG A 69 -15.96 -10.26 -4.39
CA ARG A 69 -15.21 -11.48 -4.07
C ARG A 69 -14.18 -11.16 -2.99
N GLY A 70 -14.02 -12.08 -2.05
CA GLY A 70 -13.02 -11.98 -0.99
C GLY A 70 -11.59 -11.88 -1.53
N TRP A 71 -10.66 -11.48 -0.66
CA TRP A 71 -9.25 -11.32 -1.00
C TRP A 71 -8.65 -12.61 -1.60
N GLN A 72 -8.05 -12.49 -2.80
CA GLN A 72 -7.33 -13.57 -3.45
C GLN A 72 -5.84 -13.20 -3.59
N PRO A 73 -4.91 -13.92 -2.95
CA PRO A 73 -3.49 -13.56 -2.91
C PRO A 73 -2.80 -13.51 -4.29
N GLY A 74 -3.36 -14.15 -5.32
CA GLY A 74 -2.83 -14.12 -6.69
C GLY A 74 -3.30 -12.95 -7.55
N LEU A 75 -4.41 -12.29 -7.23
CA LEU A 75 -4.98 -11.25 -8.10
C LEU A 75 -4.13 -9.98 -8.10
N ALA A 76 -3.52 -9.63 -6.96
CA ALA A 76 -2.71 -8.42 -6.79
C ALA A 76 -1.29 -8.48 -7.39
N LEU A 77 -0.95 -9.60 -8.03
CA LEU A 77 0.28 -9.77 -8.80
C LEU A 77 0.09 -9.42 -10.28
N ALA A 78 -1.15 -9.43 -10.79
CA ALA A 78 -1.44 -9.25 -12.22
C ALA A 78 -1.49 -7.79 -12.69
N HIS A 79 -1.45 -6.82 -11.77
CA HIS A 79 -1.49 -5.39 -12.08
C HIS A 79 -0.28 -4.67 -11.50
N ALA A 80 0.86 -4.82 -12.17
CA ALA A 80 2.00 -3.93 -12.08
C ALA A 80 2.49 -3.62 -13.51
N PRO A 81 2.33 -2.38 -14.02
CA PRO A 81 3.27 -1.84 -14.99
C PRO A 81 4.61 -1.51 -14.32
#